data_AF-A0A9D3UW62-F1
#
_entry.id   AF-A0A9D3UW62-F1
#
_cell.length_a   1.000
_cell.length_b   1.000
_cell.length_c   1.000
_cell.angle_alpha   90.00
_cell.angle_beta   90.00
_cell.angle_gamma   90.00
#
_symmetry.space_group_name_H-M   'P 1'
#
loop_
_entity.id
_entity.type
_entity.pdbx_description
1 polymer ?
#
loop_
_entity_poly.entity_id
_entity_poly.type
_entity_poly.pdbx_seq_one_letter_code
_entity_poly.pdbx_strand_id
1 'polypeptide(L)'
;MHWKGLWALFGYHKEVIDAFILTKRCRNGKRIGFVIFSNERDAQRVIMRLNGFFLLGKRIGVKMARYNGRRGKLRFKRNRNCVLI
;
A
#
# COMPACT_ATOMS: atom_id res chain seq x y z
N MET A 1 7.01 -13.74 -0.14
CA MET A 1 5.69 -13.09 -0.27
C MET A 1 5.31 -13.08 -1.74
N HIS A 2 4.37 -13.95 -2.09
CA HIS A 2 3.69 -13.94 -3.38
C HIS A 2 2.71 -12.77 -3.37
N TRP A 3 2.81 -11.91 -4.38
CA TRP A 3 1.99 -10.70 -4.58
C TRP A 3 0.47 -10.95 -4.53
N LYS A 4 0.05 -12.19 -4.82
CA LYS A 4 -1.35 -12.65 -4.78
C LYS A 4 -2.05 -12.45 -3.43
N GLY A 5 -1.36 -12.66 -2.31
CA GLY A 5 -1.98 -12.55 -0.98
C GLY A 5 -2.28 -11.10 -0.56
N LEU A 6 -1.51 -10.15 -1.10
CA LEU A 6 -1.75 -8.72 -0.87
C LEU A 6 -3.03 -8.31 -1.59
N TRP A 7 -3.17 -8.67 -2.86
CA TRP A 7 -4.31 -8.28 -3.67
C TRP A 7 -5.63 -8.88 -3.14
N ALA A 8 -5.61 -10.12 -2.63
CA ALA A 8 -6.77 -10.71 -1.97
C ALA A 8 -7.19 -9.93 -0.71
N LEU A 9 -6.23 -9.49 0.11
CA LEU A 9 -6.52 -8.74 1.33
C LEU A 9 -7.11 -7.35 1.01
N PHE A 10 -6.51 -6.62 0.07
CA PHE A 10 -6.97 -5.28 -0.29
C PHE A 10 -8.24 -5.30 -1.14
N GLY A 11 -8.38 -6.28 -2.04
CA GLY A 11 -9.57 -6.47 -2.87
C GLY A 11 -10.80 -6.89 -2.08
N TYR A 12 -10.64 -7.65 -0.98
CA TYR A 12 -11.76 -7.92 -0.06
C TYR A 12 -12.27 -6.64 0.61
N HIS A 13 -11.37 -5.72 0.91
CA HIS A 13 -11.75 -4.53 1.66
C HIS A 13 -12.42 -3.48 0.82
N LYS A 14 -11.95 -3.17 -0.41
CA LYS A 14 -12.50 -2.15 -1.34
C LYS A 14 -11.90 -2.22 -2.75
N GLU A 15 -12.47 -1.41 -3.64
CA GLU A 15 -12.01 -1.24 -5.02
C GLU A 15 -10.62 -0.59 -5.07
N VAL A 16 -9.61 -1.43 -5.33
CA VAL A 16 -8.23 -1.04 -5.59
C VAL A 16 -8.10 -0.76 -7.08
N ILE A 17 -7.66 0.44 -7.44
CA ILE A 17 -7.35 0.78 -8.83
C ILE A 17 -6.07 0.08 -9.25
N ASP A 18 -5.03 0.18 -8.43
CA ASP A 18 -3.71 -0.36 -8.76
C ASP A 18 -2.92 -0.69 -7.50
N ALA A 19 -2.00 -1.64 -7.59
CA ALA A 19 -1.13 -2.05 -6.50
C ALA A 19 0.28 -2.35 -7.03
N PHE A 20 1.27 -1.68 -6.46
CA PHE A 20 2.66 -1.80 -6.87
C PHE A 20 3.56 -2.14 -5.68
N ILE A 21 4.34 -3.21 -5.78
CA ILE A 21 5.32 -3.58 -4.74
C ILE A 21 6.69 -3.10 -5.19
N LEU A 22 7.36 -2.29 -4.36
CA LEU A 22 8.76 -1.97 -4.60
C LEU A 22 9.60 -3.23 -4.37
N THR A 23 10.31 -3.64 -5.41
CA THR A 23 11.34 -4.67 -5.33
C THR A 23 12.47 -4.24 -4.39
N LYS A 24 12.67 -2.93 -4.25
CA LYS A 24 13.67 -2.35 -3.36
C LYS A 24 13.23 -2.50 -1.90
N ARG A 25 14.10 -3.12 -1.09
CA ARG A 25 13.89 -3.23 0.36
C ARG A 25 14.20 -1.90 1.03
N CYS A 26 13.45 -1.56 2.08
CA CYS A 26 13.84 -0.54 3.04
C CYS A 26 15.19 -0.87 3.67
N ARG A 27 15.82 0.14 4.28
CA ARG A 27 17.01 -0.05 5.14
C ARG A 27 16.80 -1.12 6.23
N ASN A 28 15.58 -1.29 6.71
CA ASN A 28 15.21 -2.31 7.70
C ASN A 28 14.82 -3.67 7.09
N GLY A 29 15.14 -3.93 5.81
CA GLY A 29 14.83 -5.20 5.13
C GLY A 29 13.34 -5.46 4.83
N LYS A 30 12.45 -4.52 5.19
CA LYS A 30 11.01 -4.58 4.88
C LYS A 30 10.77 -4.28 3.40
N ARG A 31 9.86 -5.00 2.77
CA ARG A 31 9.33 -4.62 1.45
C ARG A 31 8.35 -3.48 1.64
N ILE A 32 8.34 -2.56 0.68
CA ILE A 32 7.34 -1.49 0.62
C ILE A 32 6.36 -1.81 -0.51
N GLY A 33 5.07 -1.72 -0.23
CA GLY A 33 4.01 -1.72 -1.24
C GLY A 33 3.37 -0.34 -1.34
N PHE A 34 2.86 0.01 -2.51
CA PHE A 34 1.93 1.11 -2.71
C PHE A 34 0.63 0.57 -3.28
N VAL A 35 -0.50 1.08 -2.81
CA VAL A 35 -1.83 0.72 -3.31
C VAL A 35 -2.62 1.99 -3.57
N ILE A 36 -3.21 2.09 -4.75
CA ILE A 36 -4.04 3.20 -5.20
C ILE A 36 -5.50 2.78 -5.07
N PHE A 37 -6.27 3.57 -4.34
CA PHE A 37 -7.71 3.41 -4.21
C PHE A 37 -8.46 4.36 -5.12
N SER A 38 -9.73 4.07 -5.39
CA SER A 38 -10.61 5.01 -6.08
C SER A 38 -10.83 6.30 -5.28
N ASN A 39 -10.96 6.20 -3.95
CA ASN A 39 -11.22 7.35 -3.07
C ASN A 39 -10.23 7.49 -1.91
N GLU A 40 -10.01 8.73 -1.47
CA GLU A 40 -9.25 9.06 -0.25
C GLU A 40 -9.91 8.49 1.02
N ARG A 41 -11.24 8.57 1.11
CA ARG A 41 -12.00 8.03 2.26
C ARG A 41 -11.77 6.52 2.43
N ASP A 42 -11.66 5.82 1.31
CA ASP A 42 -11.42 4.39 1.28
C ASP A 42 -9.99 4.06 1.71
N ALA A 43 -9.02 4.82 1.20
CA ALA A 43 -7.63 4.75 1.64
C ALA A 43 -7.48 4.94 3.15
N GLN A 44 -8.13 5.96 3.73
CA GLN A 44 -8.10 6.22 5.18
C GLN A 44 -8.73 5.10 5.99
N ARG A 45 -9.89 4.58 5.56
CA ARG A 45 -10.56 3.45 6.24
C ARG A 45 -9.68 2.21 6.24
N VAL A 46 -9.03 1.92 5.11
CA VAL A 46 -8.10 0.80 4.98
C VAL A 46 -6.88 1.00 5.87
N ILE A 47 -6.31 2.20 5.95
CA ILE A 47 -5.23 2.52 6.89
C ILE A 47 -5.68 2.22 8.32
N MET A 48 -6.84 2.71 8.75
CA MET A 48 -7.34 2.47 10.11
C MET A 48 -7.57 0.99 10.42
N ARG A 49 -8.01 0.20 9.42
CA ARG A 49 -8.34 -1.22 9.61
C ARG A 49 -7.11 -2.14 9.53
N LEU A 50 -6.19 -1.85 8.60
CA LEU A 50 -5.07 -2.73 8.26
C LEU A 50 -3.73 -2.28 8.87
N ASN A 51 -3.61 -1.05 9.36
CA ASN A 51 -2.41 -0.62 10.06
C ASN A 51 -2.22 -1.42 11.35
N GLY A 52 -1.19 -2.26 11.39
CA GLY A 52 -0.94 -3.15 12.53
C GLY A 52 -1.54 -4.55 12.37
N PHE A 53 -2.18 -4.86 11.24
CA PHE A 53 -2.73 -6.18 10.99
C PHE A 53 -1.63 -7.24 10.83
N PHE A 54 -1.88 -8.47 11.26
CA PHE A 54 -0.95 -9.59 11.12
C PHE A 54 -1.28 -10.36 9.84
N LEU A 55 -0.41 -10.24 8.84
CA LEU A 55 -0.49 -11.00 7.60
C LEU A 55 0.65 -12.02 7.54
N LEU A 56 0.29 -13.31 7.51
CA LEU A 56 1.26 -14.42 7.40
C LEU A 56 2.36 -14.35 8.48
N GLY A 57 1.99 -14.07 9.73
CA GLY A 57 2.93 -13.94 10.84
C GLY A 57 3.77 -12.67 10.83
N LYS A 58 3.50 -11.71 9.92
CA LYS A 58 4.18 -10.41 9.89
C LYS A 58 3.18 -9.28 10.09
N ARG A 59 3.53 -8.34 10.97
CA ARG A 59 2.74 -7.12 11.15
C ARG A 59 2.94 -6.18 9.96
N ILE A 60 1.87 -5.91 9.22
CA ILE A 60 1.87 -4.94 8.13
C ILE A 60 1.59 -3.54 8.67
N GLY A 61 2.23 -2.54 8.08
CA GLY A 61 2.09 -1.13 8.50
C GLY A 61 1.54 -0.32 7.35
N VAL A 62 0.23 -0.12 7.33
CA VAL A 62 -0.42 0.66 6.27
C VAL A 62 -0.44 2.14 6.69
N LYS A 63 0.04 3.02 5.82
CA LYS A 63 0.12 4.47 6.06
C LYS A 63 -0.23 5.24 4.81
N MET A 64 -0.53 6.52 4.95
CA MET A 64 -0.73 7.37 3.78
C MET A 64 0.58 7.52 3.00
N ALA A 65 0.54 7.27 1.69
CA ALA A 65 1.72 7.41 0.86
C ALA A 65 2.12 8.89 0.78
N ARG A 66 3.35 9.19 1.19
CA ARG A 66 3.94 10.52 1.01
C ARG A 66 4.66 10.55 -0.33
N TYR A 67 4.12 11.31 -1.28
CA TYR A 67 4.83 11.61 -2.52
C TYR A 67 5.99 12.55 -2.21
N ASN A 68 7.19 11.99 -2.05
CA ASN A 68 8.42 12.75 -2.03
C ASN A 68 8.96 12.67 -3.45
N GLY A 69 8.94 13.77 -4.20
CA GLY A 69 9.13 13.84 -5.67
C GLY A 69 10.50 13.41 -6.21
N ARG A 70 11.18 12.46 -5.57
CA ARG A 70 12.47 11.92 -5.97
C ARG A 70 12.36 10.39 -6.12
N ARG A 71 12.49 9.98 -7.39
CA ARG A 71 12.81 8.64 -7.90
C ARG A 71 11.64 7.71 -8.25
N GLY A 72 11.43 7.57 -9.55
CA GLY A 72 10.84 6.40 -10.19
C GLY A 72 9.80 6.77 -11.23
N LYS A 73 9.80 6.07 -12.37
CA LYS A 73 8.76 6.05 -13.43
C LYS A 73 7.36 5.65 -12.93
N LEU A 74 7.05 5.81 -11.65
CA LEU A 74 5.74 5.56 -11.10
C LEU A 74 4.91 6.83 -11.29
N ARG A 75 4.01 6.81 -12.27
CA ARG A 75 2.98 7.83 -12.52
C ARG A 75 1.95 7.83 -11.38
N PHE A 76 2.39 7.99 -10.14
CA PHE A 76 1.46 8.37 -9.07
C PHE A 76 1.03 9.80 -9.37
N LYS A 77 -0.17 9.95 -9.95
CA LYS A 77 -0.90 11.22 -9.84
C LYS A 77 -0.89 11.58 -8.35
N ARG A 78 -0.66 12.86 -8.05
CA ARG A 78 -0.52 13.45 -6.71
C ARG A 78 -1.85 13.38 -5.93
N ASN A 79 -2.50 12.24 -5.92
CA ASN A 79 -3.81 12.01 -5.33
C ASN A 79 -3.63 11.46 -3.92
N ARG A 80 -4.46 11.97 -3.01
CA ARG A 80 -4.57 11.53 -1.62
C ARG A 80 -5.34 10.22 -1.47
N ASN A 81 -5.26 9.32 -2.44
CA ASN A 81 -5.90 8.01 -2.45
C ASN A 81 -4.86 6.87 -2.46
N CYS A 82 -3.57 7.19 -2.30
CA CYS A 82 -2.48 6.23 -2.31
C CYS A 82 -2.02 5.88 -0.88
N VAL A 83 -1.89 4.59 -0.58
CA VAL A 83 -1.37 4.09 0.69
C VAL A 83 -0.04 3.36 0.48
N LEU A 84 0.78 3.36 1.52
CA LEU A 84 2.06 2.65 1.62
C LEU A 84 1.92 1.52 2.64
N ILE A 85 2.47 0.34 2.33
CA ILE A 85 2.42 -0.90 3.12
C ILE A 85 3.83 -1.37 3.45
#